data_AF-A0A0H3APT6-F1
#
_entry.id   AF-A0A0H3APT6-F1
#
_cell.length_a   1.000
_cell.length_b   1.000
_cell.length_c   1.000
_cell.angle_alpha   90.00
_cell.angle_beta   90.00
_cell.angle_gamma   90.00
#
_symmetry.space_group_name_H-M   'P 1'
#
loop_
_entity.id
_entity.type
_entity.pdbx_description
1 polymer ?
#
loop_
_entity_poly.entity_id
_entity_poly.type
_entity_poly.pdbx_seq_one_letter_code
_entity_poly.pdbx_strand_id
1 'polypeptide(L)'
;MLSELSPISWDAANPPTYVTRDQVQLLRGRIGDIVPLVRAGQIIGCSYHFVTTFIAAGMIKRRRDAANKTYLYCSDLEAFVKPVNELPLAAENPTQVSIYDVSRSIKRSVSQIYECFLKNRLSSACRMSEKFGIDALLLDPDEVRDMLVLPHQESDLRLFEATRRLRINTRTLQFLIKDGYLRVYKAANPNTKTFRHYIKVDDVRKFERNFSTLGSLRDEFGQISHGGICAKIRVLGIHPIYAKDGISTIYHRKDAERAIRTIEAKNMNIR
;
A
#
# COMPACT_ATOMS: atom_id res chain seq x y z
N MET A 1 -52.93 54.18 27.77
CA MET A 1 -53.01 53.08 26.79
C MET A 1 -51.67 52.36 26.78
N LEU A 2 -51.50 51.37 27.66
CA LEU A 2 -50.34 50.47 27.63
C LEU A 2 -50.78 49.25 26.82
N SER A 3 -50.17 49.06 25.66
CA SER A 3 -50.42 47.91 24.79
C SER A 3 -49.91 46.64 25.47
N GLU A 4 -50.83 45.76 25.81
CA GLU A 4 -50.58 44.40 26.28
C GLU A 4 -49.72 43.65 25.27
N LEU A 5 -48.50 43.31 25.66
CA LEU A 5 -47.72 42.29 24.96
C LEU A 5 -48.32 40.92 25.32
N SER A 6 -48.86 40.23 24.33
CA SER A 6 -49.35 38.86 24.47
C SER A 6 -48.23 37.94 24.98
N PRO A 7 -48.47 37.10 26.01
CA PRO A 7 -47.52 36.09 26.43
C PRO A 7 -47.32 35.09 25.29
N ILE A 8 -46.05 34.83 24.94
CA ILE A 8 -45.69 33.75 24.02
C ILE A 8 -46.25 32.44 24.61
N SER A 9 -47.30 31.91 23.98
CA SER A 9 -47.89 30.61 24.34
C SER A 9 -46.93 29.51 23.93
N TRP A 10 -46.31 28.85 24.92
CA TRP A 10 -45.45 27.70 24.69
C TRP A 10 -46.29 26.48 24.32
N ASP A 11 -45.99 25.89 23.17
CA ASP A 11 -46.66 24.69 22.67
C ASP A 11 -46.36 23.50 23.62
N ALA A 12 -47.38 22.97 24.30
CA ALA A 12 -47.22 21.92 25.31
C ALA A 12 -46.62 20.61 24.76
N ALA A 13 -46.63 20.45 23.43
CA ALA A 13 -46.02 19.32 22.73
C ALA A 13 -44.48 19.40 22.61
N ASN A 14 -43.86 20.56 22.88
CA ASN A 14 -42.41 20.73 22.78
C ASN A 14 -41.89 21.70 23.85
N PRO A 15 -41.74 21.25 25.11
CA PRO A 15 -41.33 22.12 26.21
C PRO A 15 -39.95 22.75 25.94
N PRO A 16 -39.73 24.01 26.35
CA PRO A 16 -38.43 24.66 26.19
C PRO A 16 -37.35 23.84 26.90
N THR A 17 -36.39 23.35 26.14
CA THR A 17 -35.21 22.69 26.71
C THR A 17 -34.34 23.76 27.35
N TYR A 18 -34.28 23.78 28.68
CA TYR A 18 -33.42 24.71 29.40
C TYR A 18 -31.96 24.30 29.21
N VAL A 19 -31.22 25.09 28.43
CA VAL A 19 -29.77 24.94 28.25
C VAL A 19 -29.07 25.79 29.31
N THR A 20 -28.19 25.18 30.10
CA THR A 20 -27.42 25.89 31.13
C THR A 20 -26.43 26.87 30.48
N ARG A 21 -26.02 27.91 31.23
CA ARG A 21 -25.01 28.89 30.77
C ARG A 21 -23.71 28.19 30.32
N ASP A 22 -23.29 27.17 31.06
CA ASP A 22 -22.08 26.39 30.76
C ASP A 22 -22.23 25.58 29.46
N GLN A 23 -23.41 24.99 29.22
CA GLN A 23 -23.71 24.31 27.97
C GLN A 23 -23.74 25.29 26.78
N VAL A 24 -24.29 26.50 26.95
CA VAL A 24 -24.26 27.54 25.91
C VAL A 24 -22.83 27.97 25.62
N GLN A 25 -21.98 28.12 26.64
CA GLN A 25 -20.58 28.49 26.47
C GLN A 25 -19.77 27.39 25.76
N LEU A 26 -19.99 26.13 26.15
CA LEU A 26 -19.43 24.96 25.47
C LEU A 26 -19.87 24.87 24.00
N LEU A 27 -21.15 25.12 23.72
CA LEU A 27 -21.66 25.14 22.35
C LEU A 27 -21.05 26.28 21.53
N ARG A 28 -20.91 27.48 22.10
CA ARG A 28 -20.23 28.60 21.44
C ARG A 28 -18.78 28.28 21.12
N GLY A 29 -18.06 27.67 22.07
CA GLY A 29 -16.69 27.19 21.84
C GLY A 29 -16.62 26.18 20.70
N ARG A 30 -17.50 25.18 20.70
CA ARG A 30 -17.57 24.16 19.64
C ARG A 30 -17.98 24.72 18.29
N ILE A 31 -18.86 25.72 18.25
CA ILE A 31 -19.27 26.39 17.00
C ILE A 31 -18.14 27.26 16.46
N GLY A 32 -17.42 27.98 17.33
CA GLY A 32 -16.25 28.78 16.96
C GLY A 32 -15.08 27.95 16.42
N ASP A 33 -14.99 26.69 16.83
CA ASP A 33 -13.99 25.73 16.38
C ASP A 33 -14.34 25.06 15.04
N ILE A 34 -15.55 25.25 14.50
CA ILE A 34 -15.95 24.62 13.23
C ILE A 34 -15.30 25.33 12.04
N VAL A 35 -14.54 24.56 11.27
CA VAL A 35 -13.89 25.01 10.04
C VAL A 35 -14.51 24.31 8.82
N PRO A 36 -15.00 25.07 7.83
CA PRO A 36 -15.38 24.52 6.52
C PRO A 36 -14.17 23.94 5.80
N LEU A 37 -14.35 22.82 5.08
CA LEU A 37 -13.26 22.12 4.40
C LEU A 37 -12.42 23.02 3.47
N VAL A 38 -13.04 24.00 2.82
CA VAL A 38 -12.37 24.96 1.92
C VAL A 38 -11.32 25.82 2.63
N ARG A 39 -11.52 26.11 3.93
CA ARG A 39 -10.57 26.89 4.74
C ARG A 39 -9.49 26.04 5.40
N ALA A 40 -9.68 24.72 5.45
CA ALA A 40 -8.75 23.82 6.13
C ALA A 40 -7.32 23.92 5.58
N GLY A 41 -7.16 24.08 4.26
CA GLY A 41 -5.85 24.22 3.61
C GLY A 41 -5.04 25.42 4.12
N GLN A 42 -5.70 26.53 4.46
CA GLN A 42 -5.04 27.72 5.01
C GLN A 42 -4.50 27.48 6.42
N ILE A 43 -5.21 26.70 7.23
CA ILE A 43 -4.82 26.38 8.60
C ILE A 43 -3.69 25.34 8.62
N ILE A 44 -3.73 24.36 7.72
CA ILE A 44 -2.70 23.33 7.67
C ILE A 44 -1.49 23.70 6.80
N GLY A 45 -1.59 24.78 6.01
CA GLY A 45 -0.54 25.21 5.09
C GLY A 45 -0.32 24.20 3.96
N CYS A 46 -1.38 23.84 3.22
CA CYS A 46 -1.27 23.13 1.94
C CYS A 46 -2.52 23.30 1.06
N SER A 47 -2.45 22.79 -0.17
CA SER A 47 -3.58 22.85 -1.11
C SER A 47 -4.78 21.98 -0.66
N TYR A 48 -5.97 22.36 -1.10
CA TYR A 48 -7.21 21.60 -0.85
C TYR A 48 -7.09 20.12 -1.26
N HIS A 49 -6.38 19.83 -2.35
CA HIS A 49 -6.15 18.45 -2.79
C HIS A 49 -5.46 17.61 -1.72
N PHE A 50 -4.43 18.14 -1.05
CA PHE A 50 -3.73 17.43 0.02
C PHE A 50 -4.58 17.31 1.28
N VAL A 51 -5.38 18.31 1.62
CA VAL A 51 -6.39 18.20 2.69
C VAL A 51 -7.27 16.97 2.46
N THR A 52 -7.82 16.81 1.25
CA THR A 52 -8.68 15.65 0.92
C THR A 52 -7.91 14.33 0.98
N THR A 53 -6.62 14.34 0.63
CA THR A 53 -5.74 13.17 0.70
C THR A 53 -5.52 12.73 2.15
N PHE A 54 -5.28 13.67 3.07
CA PHE A 54 -5.12 13.38 4.50
C PHE A 54 -6.42 12.88 5.14
N ILE A 55 -7.58 13.42 4.74
CA ILE A 55 -8.89 12.91 5.17
C ILE A 55 -9.12 11.49 4.66
N ALA A 56 -8.82 11.22 3.38
CA ALA A 56 -8.97 9.89 2.79
C ALA A 56 -8.03 8.85 3.43
N ALA A 57 -6.85 9.28 3.87
CA ALA A 57 -5.91 8.46 4.63
C ALA A 57 -6.31 8.27 6.11
N GLY A 58 -7.40 8.92 6.58
CA GLY A 58 -7.88 8.84 7.96
C GLY A 58 -7.07 9.66 8.96
N MET A 59 -6.16 10.52 8.49
CA MET A 59 -5.27 11.31 9.34
C MET A 59 -5.96 12.56 9.90
N ILE A 60 -6.93 13.11 9.16
CA ILE A 60 -7.77 14.22 9.60
C ILE A 60 -9.20 13.73 9.75
N LYS A 61 -9.78 13.93 10.94
CA LYS A 61 -11.14 13.48 11.25
C LYS A 61 -12.18 14.41 10.63
N ARG A 62 -12.90 13.92 9.61
CA ARG A 62 -14.08 14.60 9.07
C ARG A 62 -15.31 14.36 9.92
N ARG A 63 -16.16 15.39 10.05
CA ARG A 63 -17.47 15.32 10.72
C ARG A 63 -18.55 15.83 9.78
N ARG A 64 -19.80 15.48 10.08
CA ARG A 64 -20.98 15.95 9.33
C ARG A 64 -22.01 16.50 10.30
N ASP A 65 -22.71 17.54 9.88
CA ASP A 65 -23.84 18.10 10.61
C ASP A 65 -25.15 17.41 10.23
N ALA A 66 -26.26 17.85 10.83
CA ALA A 66 -27.59 17.33 10.53
C ALA A 66 -28.02 17.57 9.06
N ALA A 67 -27.46 18.58 8.41
CA ALA A 67 -27.65 18.86 6.98
C ALA A 67 -26.66 18.10 6.08
N ASN A 68 -25.92 17.12 6.63
CA ASN A 68 -24.92 16.30 5.95
C ASN A 68 -23.74 17.11 5.37
N LYS A 69 -23.54 18.36 5.81
CA LYS A 69 -22.43 19.23 5.41
C LYS A 69 -21.18 18.82 6.17
N THR A 70 -20.07 18.70 5.45
CA THR A 70 -18.78 18.27 6.04
C THR A 70 -18.07 19.44 6.69
N TYR A 71 -17.57 19.23 7.90
CA TYR A 71 -16.76 20.20 8.63
C TYR A 71 -15.63 19.52 9.42
N LEU A 72 -14.65 20.33 9.82
CA LEU A 72 -13.49 19.96 10.63
C LEU A 72 -13.45 20.84 11.88
N TYR A 73 -12.63 20.47 12.86
CA TYR A 73 -12.34 21.32 14.01
C TYR A 73 -10.99 22.03 13.82
N CYS A 74 -10.93 23.31 14.14
CA CYS A 74 -9.72 24.12 14.07
C CYS A 74 -8.64 23.51 14.97
N SER A 75 -9.01 23.10 16.18
CA SER A 75 -8.11 22.43 17.12
C SER A 75 -7.50 21.16 16.55
N ASP A 76 -8.28 20.35 15.81
CA ASP A 76 -7.80 19.11 15.19
C ASP A 76 -6.78 19.42 14.07
N LEU A 77 -7.00 20.50 13.32
CA LEU A 77 -6.09 20.95 12.25
C LEU A 77 -4.80 21.57 12.78
N GLU A 78 -4.90 22.39 13.83
CA GLU A 78 -3.75 22.97 14.52
C GLU A 78 -2.88 21.88 15.15
N ALA A 79 -3.50 20.93 15.85
CA ALA A 79 -2.80 19.78 16.42
C ALA A 79 -2.13 18.91 15.34
N PHE A 80 -2.76 18.79 14.17
CA PHE A 80 -2.21 18.04 13.04
C PHE A 80 -0.90 18.66 12.52
N VAL A 81 -0.80 20.00 12.48
CA VAL A 81 0.36 20.70 11.91
C VAL A 81 1.39 21.15 12.95
N LYS A 82 1.01 21.20 14.23
CA LYS A 82 1.88 21.53 15.35
C LYS A 82 3.26 20.83 15.30
N PRO A 83 3.39 19.52 15.01
CA PRO A 83 4.69 18.86 14.92
C PRO A 83 5.62 19.46 13.87
N VAL A 84 5.08 19.99 12.77
CA VAL A 84 5.88 20.65 11.72
C VAL A 84 6.33 22.03 12.18
N ASN A 85 5.45 22.76 12.86
CA ASN A 85 5.75 24.12 13.35
C ASN A 85 6.81 24.12 14.47
N GLU A 86 6.91 23.02 15.21
CA GLU A 86 7.90 22.82 16.28
C GLU A 86 9.29 22.38 15.75
N LEU A 87 9.42 22.09 14.45
CA LEU A 87 10.70 21.69 13.87
C LEU A 87 11.72 22.84 13.87
N PRO A 88 13.03 22.50 13.93
CA PRO A 88 14.10 23.47 13.73
C PRO A 88 14.02 24.09 12.32
N LEU A 89 14.39 25.37 12.24
CA LEU A 89 14.54 26.04 10.95
C LEU A 89 15.67 25.40 10.15
N ALA A 90 15.49 25.30 8.84
CA ALA A 90 16.51 24.86 7.92
C ALA A 90 17.72 25.82 7.90
N ALA A 91 18.91 25.26 7.64
CA ALA A 91 20.11 26.05 7.35
C ALA A 91 19.97 26.79 6.00
N GLU A 92 20.87 27.74 5.71
CA GLU A 92 20.82 28.58 4.50
C GLU A 92 20.83 27.79 3.17
N ASN A 93 21.36 26.56 3.18
CA ASN A 93 21.34 25.64 2.03
C ASN A 93 20.98 24.21 2.49
N PRO A 94 19.68 23.90 2.68
CA PRO A 94 19.28 22.58 3.14
C PRO A 94 19.47 21.54 2.03
N THR A 95 19.97 20.36 2.39
CA THR A 95 19.97 19.18 1.51
C THR A 95 18.58 18.53 1.45
N GLN A 96 17.75 18.79 2.46
CA GLN A 96 16.36 18.37 2.52
C GLN A 96 15.50 19.10 1.50
N VAL A 97 14.50 18.41 0.97
CA VAL A 97 13.58 18.94 -0.05
C VAL A 97 12.14 18.88 0.45
N SER A 98 11.23 19.56 -0.24
CA SER A 98 9.82 19.58 0.16
C SER A 98 9.22 18.18 0.16
N ILE A 99 8.24 17.94 1.03
CA ILE A 99 7.49 16.67 1.06
C ILE A 99 6.91 16.29 -0.34
N TYR A 100 6.60 17.28 -1.18
CA TYR A 100 6.10 17.05 -2.54
C TYR A 100 7.19 16.61 -3.52
N ASP A 101 8.41 17.15 -3.38
CA ASP A 101 9.56 16.72 -4.17
C ASP A 101 10.00 15.32 -3.75
N VAL A 102 10.02 15.03 -2.43
CA VAL A 102 10.21 13.67 -1.92
C VAL A 102 9.17 12.72 -2.51
N SER A 103 7.88 13.07 -2.42
CA SER A 103 6.79 12.25 -2.98
C SER A 103 7.02 11.91 -4.46
N ARG A 104 7.47 12.88 -5.26
CA ARG A 104 7.81 12.70 -6.67
C ARG A 104 9.05 11.82 -6.88
N SER A 105 10.12 12.00 -6.09
CA SER A 105 11.37 11.27 -6.26
C SER A 105 11.24 9.79 -5.87
N ILE A 106 10.59 9.49 -4.73
CA ILE A 106 10.43 8.11 -4.22
C ILE A 106 9.11 7.44 -4.64
N LYS A 107 8.24 8.15 -5.36
CA LYS A 107 6.94 7.68 -5.86
C LYS A 107 6.01 7.16 -4.75
N ARG A 108 5.98 7.86 -3.60
CA ARG A 108 5.13 7.54 -2.44
C ARG A 108 4.13 8.66 -2.17
N SER A 109 2.98 8.34 -1.58
CA SER A 109 1.97 9.37 -1.32
C SER A 109 2.44 10.32 -0.22
N VAL A 110 2.07 11.60 -0.35
CA VAL A 110 2.31 12.62 0.67
C VAL A 110 1.77 12.19 2.04
N SER A 111 0.61 11.53 2.08
CA SER A 111 0.03 10.98 3.31
C SER A 111 0.91 9.90 3.98
N GLN A 112 1.52 8.99 3.20
CA GLN A 112 2.41 7.96 3.75
C GLN A 112 3.71 8.56 4.30
N ILE A 113 4.27 9.53 3.56
CA ILE A 113 5.48 10.23 3.98
C ILE A 113 5.19 11.02 5.26
N TYR A 114 4.06 11.73 5.31
CA TYR A 114 3.66 12.49 6.49
C TYR A 114 3.33 11.60 7.69
N GLU A 115 2.72 10.42 7.47
CA GLU A 115 2.52 9.44 8.54
C GLU A 115 3.85 8.92 9.10
N CYS A 116 4.86 8.72 8.24
CA CYS A 116 6.20 8.34 8.64
C CYS A 116 6.86 9.42 9.53
N PHE A 117 6.71 10.69 9.11
CA PHE A 117 7.12 11.86 9.89
C PHE A 117 6.44 11.90 11.26
N LEU A 118 5.11 11.81 11.33
CA LEU A 118 4.34 11.86 12.59
C LEU A 118 4.70 10.72 13.57
N LYS A 119 5.22 9.60 13.08
CA LYS A 119 5.70 8.49 13.92
C LYS A 119 7.12 8.72 14.48
N ASN A 120 7.66 9.93 14.34
CA ASN A 120 9.02 10.33 14.77
C ASN A 120 10.12 9.41 14.21
N ARG A 121 9.96 8.97 12.96
CA ARG A 121 10.93 8.09 12.29
C ARG A 121 11.96 8.84 11.45
N LEU A 122 11.82 10.16 11.34
CA LEU A 122 12.67 11.01 10.51
C LEU A 122 13.41 11.99 11.44
N SER A 123 14.72 11.80 11.53
CA SER A 123 15.61 12.58 12.38
C SER A 123 16.11 13.85 11.69
N SER A 124 16.14 13.87 10.36
CA SER A 124 16.66 14.99 9.57
C SER A 124 15.62 16.07 9.24
N ALA A 125 14.38 15.93 9.72
CA ALA A 125 13.28 16.80 9.38
C ALA A 125 13.50 18.24 9.90
N CYS A 126 13.30 19.21 9.03
CA CYS A 126 13.39 20.64 9.36
C CYS A 126 12.28 21.42 8.66
N ARG A 127 12.18 22.72 8.95
CA ARG A 127 11.17 23.59 8.32
C ARG A 127 11.78 24.80 7.64
N MET A 128 11.19 25.19 6.51
CA MET A 128 11.51 26.40 5.77
C MET A 128 10.92 27.63 6.47
N SER A 129 11.68 28.73 6.57
CA SER A 129 11.25 29.96 7.24
C SER A 129 10.16 30.73 6.49
N GLU A 130 10.17 30.68 5.15
CA GLU A 130 9.27 31.45 4.29
C GLU A 130 7.87 30.84 4.13
N LYS A 131 7.70 29.59 4.56
CA LYS A 131 6.46 28.83 4.39
C LYS A 131 5.88 28.45 5.73
N PHE A 132 4.63 28.03 5.71
CA PHE A 132 3.89 27.62 6.91
C PHE A 132 3.30 26.23 6.75
N GLY A 133 3.20 25.52 7.88
CA GLY A 133 2.56 24.21 7.97
C GLY A 133 3.21 23.15 7.07
N ILE A 134 2.40 22.31 6.44
CA ILE A 134 2.88 21.18 5.63
C ILE A 134 3.79 21.65 4.48
N ASP A 135 3.50 22.79 3.86
CA ASP A 135 4.32 23.37 2.78
C ASP A 135 5.72 23.80 3.23
N ALA A 136 5.92 24.00 4.54
CA ALA A 136 7.22 24.32 5.13
C ALA A 136 8.07 23.08 5.43
N LEU A 137 7.48 21.87 5.42
CA LEU A 137 8.17 20.64 5.81
C LEU A 137 9.23 20.24 4.78
N LEU A 138 10.47 20.11 5.26
CA LEU A 138 11.62 19.65 4.50
C LEU A 138 12.12 18.32 5.06
N LEU A 139 12.37 17.35 4.17
CA LEU A 139 12.75 15.98 4.50
C LEU A 139 13.91 15.51 3.61
N ASP A 140 14.75 14.62 4.15
CA ASP A 140 15.74 13.88 3.37
C ASP A 140 15.07 12.74 2.57
N PRO A 141 15.15 12.74 1.22
CA PRO A 141 14.57 11.69 0.39
C PRO A 141 15.09 10.29 0.68
N ASP A 142 16.37 10.14 1.06
CA ASP A 142 16.99 8.84 1.30
C ASP A 142 16.56 8.29 2.67
N GLU A 143 16.52 9.13 3.72
CA GLU A 143 15.99 8.73 5.03
C GLU A 143 14.51 8.29 4.91
N VAL A 144 13.69 9.07 4.19
CA VAL A 144 12.28 8.72 3.97
C VAL A 144 12.18 7.42 3.17
N ARG A 145 13.05 7.20 2.18
CA ARG A 145 13.07 5.96 1.42
C ARG A 145 13.32 4.78 2.35
N ASP A 146 14.35 4.84 3.19
CA ASP A 146 14.75 3.76 4.08
C ASP A 146 13.68 3.45 5.13
N MET A 147 13.01 4.48 5.67
CA MET A 147 11.92 4.29 6.64
C MET A 147 10.62 3.80 6.00
N LEU A 148 10.43 4.03 4.70
CA LEU A 148 9.33 3.50 3.89
C LEU A 148 9.71 2.23 3.13
N VAL A 149 10.97 1.76 3.23
CA VAL A 149 11.32 0.37 2.93
C VAL A 149 10.60 -0.44 3.99
N LEU A 150 9.37 -0.86 3.65
CA LEU A 150 8.78 -2.01 4.27
C LEU A 150 9.87 -3.09 4.18
N PRO A 151 10.40 -3.59 5.32
CA PRO A 151 11.34 -4.70 5.28
C PRO A 151 10.70 -5.70 4.37
N HIS A 152 11.42 -6.16 3.35
CA HIS A 152 10.89 -7.04 2.33
C HIS A 152 10.01 -8.08 3.02
N GLN A 153 8.69 -7.83 3.09
CA GLN A 153 7.76 -8.87 3.42
C GLN A 153 8.05 -9.83 2.31
N GLU A 154 8.38 -11.06 2.65
CA GLU A 154 8.32 -12.18 1.72
C GLU A 154 6.99 -12.04 0.99
N SER A 155 7.04 -11.38 -0.17
CA SER A 155 5.87 -10.73 -0.72
C SER A 155 5.31 -11.76 -1.64
N ASP A 156 4.17 -12.29 -1.21
CA ASP A 156 3.33 -13.12 -2.03
C ASP A 156 3.35 -12.58 -3.46
N LEU A 157 3.59 -13.49 -4.39
CA LEU A 157 3.97 -13.15 -5.74
C LEU A 157 2.74 -12.69 -6.49
N ARG A 158 2.87 -11.61 -7.27
CA ARG A 158 1.87 -11.30 -8.28
C ARG A 158 1.86 -12.41 -9.33
N LEU A 159 0.74 -12.57 -10.02
CA LEU A 159 0.57 -13.64 -11.01
C LEU A 159 1.68 -13.66 -12.07
N PHE A 160 2.14 -12.49 -12.54
CA PHE A 160 3.23 -12.42 -13.52
C PHE A 160 4.62 -12.70 -12.91
N GLU A 161 4.80 -12.46 -11.61
CA GLU A 161 6.05 -12.79 -10.91
C GLU A 161 6.12 -14.30 -10.71
N ALA A 162 4.98 -14.93 -10.39
CA ALA A 162 4.87 -16.39 -10.31
C ALA A 162 5.13 -17.06 -11.67
N THR A 163 4.62 -16.54 -12.78
CA THR A 163 4.91 -17.10 -14.12
C THR A 163 6.38 -17.00 -14.47
N ARG A 164 7.03 -15.86 -14.16
CA ARG A 164 8.48 -15.69 -14.36
C ARG A 164 9.30 -16.62 -13.49
N ARG A 165 8.93 -16.78 -12.21
CA ARG A 165 9.65 -17.62 -11.25
C ARG A 165 9.56 -19.10 -11.62
N LEU A 166 8.34 -19.58 -11.91
CA LEU A 166 8.10 -20.98 -12.29
C LEU A 166 8.46 -21.28 -13.74
N ARG A 167 8.85 -20.26 -14.54
CA ARG A 167 9.15 -20.36 -15.98
C ARG A 167 8.02 -20.99 -16.79
N ILE A 168 6.80 -20.55 -16.51
CA ILE A 168 5.57 -21.03 -17.16
C ILE A 168 4.83 -19.91 -17.88
N ASN A 169 3.98 -20.28 -18.82
CA ASN A 169 3.07 -19.35 -19.47
C ASN A 169 1.79 -19.10 -18.63
N THR A 170 1.02 -18.07 -18.99
CA THR A 170 -0.23 -17.71 -18.27
C THR A 170 -1.26 -18.83 -18.27
N ARG A 171 -1.35 -19.62 -19.35
CA ARG A 171 -2.31 -20.74 -19.46
C ARG A 171 -1.98 -21.85 -18.47
N THR A 172 -0.69 -22.12 -18.26
CA THR A 172 -0.19 -23.06 -17.25
C THR A 172 -0.47 -22.55 -15.84
N LEU A 173 -0.25 -21.25 -15.59
CA LEU A 173 -0.59 -20.68 -14.29
C LEU A 173 -2.08 -20.86 -13.97
N GLN A 174 -2.96 -20.55 -14.92
CA GLN A 174 -4.41 -20.76 -14.75
C GLN A 174 -4.76 -22.23 -14.51
N PHE A 175 -4.09 -23.15 -15.21
CA PHE A 175 -4.24 -24.57 -14.98
C PHE A 175 -3.85 -24.96 -13.54
N LEU A 176 -2.67 -24.54 -13.07
CA LEU A 176 -2.19 -24.82 -11.71
C LEU A 176 -3.10 -24.24 -10.62
N ILE A 177 -3.72 -23.08 -10.88
CA ILE A 177 -4.69 -22.48 -9.97
C ILE A 177 -5.98 -23.31 -9.95
N LYS A 178 -6.50 -23.68 -11.14
CA LYS A 178 -7.73 -24.46 -11.27
C LYS A 178 -7.62 -25.83 -10.61
N ASP A 179 -6.48 -26.49 -10.76
CA ASP A 179 -6.21 -27.83 -10.22
C ASP A 179 -5.74 -27.80 -8.74
N GLY A 180 -5.70 -26.61 -8.13
CA GLY A 180 -5.46 -26.45 -6.68
C GLY A 180 -3.99 -26.48 -6.24
N TYR A 181 -3.04 -26.53 -7.17
CA TYR A 181 -1.60 -26.49 -6.86
C TYR A 181 -1.14 -25.12 -6.38
N LEU A 182 -1.77 -24.04 -6.85
CA LEU A 182 -1.47 -22.67 -6.44
C LEU A 182 -2.75 -21.98 -5.96
N ARG A 183 -2.70 -21.36 -4.79
CA ARG A 183 -3.83 -20.59 -4.25
C ARG A 183 -3.65 -19.11 -4.55
N VAL A 184 -4.65 -18.53 -5.20
CA VAL A 184 -4.72 -17.09 -5.44
C VAL A 184 -5.62 -16.46 -4.40
N TYR A 185 -5.18 -15.34 -3.85
CA TYR A 185 -6.01 -14.50 -3.01
C TYR A 185 -5.93 -13.04 -3.46
N LYS A 186 -6.95 -12.27 -3.10
CA LYS A 186 -7.04 -10.84 -3.40
C LYS A 186 -6.63 -10.05 -2.17
N ALA A 187 -5.65 -9.15 -2.32
CA ALA A 187 -5.22 -8.26 -1.26
C ALA A 187 -4.93 -6.85 -1.79
N ALA A 188 -5.07 -5.86 -0.92
CA ALA A 188 -4.68 -4.50 -1.22
C ALA A 188 -3.14 -4.42 -1.27
N ASN A 189 -2.60 -3.86 -2.35
CA ASN A 189 -1.18 -3.54 -2.41
C ASN A 189 -0.83 -2.63 -1.21
N PRO A 190 0.15 -2.98 -0.36
CA PRO A 190 0.48 -2.18 0.81
C PRO A 190 0.83 -0.72 0.47
N ASN A 191 1.42 -0.53 -0.72
CA ASN A 191 1.92 0.75 -1.21
C ASN A 191 0.83 1.58 -1.89
N THR A 192 0.00 0.99 -2.76
CA THR A 192 -0.99 1.74 -3.56
C THR A 192 -2.43 1.58 -3.09
N LYS A 193 -2.69 0.72 -2.10
CA LYS A 193 -4.01 0.26 -1.62
C LYS A 193 -4.92 -0.34 -2.71
N THR A 194 -4.46 -0.43 -3.95
CA THR A 194 -5.17 -1.08 -5.06
C THR A 194 -5.23 -2.57 -4.83
N PHE A 195 -6.42 -3.15 -4.91
CA PHE A 195 -6.56 -4.60 -4.82
C PHE A 195 -5.95 -5.30 -6.04
N ARG A 196 -5.10 -6.30 -5.77
CA ARG A 196 -4.48 -7.15 -6.79
C ARG A 196 -4.55 -8.62 -6.36
N HIS A 197 -4.28 -9.50 -7.32
CA HIS A 197 -4.20 -10.94 -7.09
C HIS A 197 -2.77 -11.36 -6.77
N TYR A 198 -2.63 -12.18 -5.75
CA TYR A 198 -1.36 -12.65 -5.19
C TYR A 198 -1.39 -14.16 -4.97
N ILE A 199 -0.23 -14.78 -5.00
CA ILE A 199 0.00 -16.20 -4.68
C ILE A 199 1.00 -16.26 -3.54
N LYS A 200 0.71 -17.07 -2.52
CA LYS A 200 1.62 -17.21 -1.39
C LYS A 200 2.99 -17.73 -1.83
N VAL A 201 4.08 -17.09 -1.38
CA VAL A 201 5.45 -17.58 -1.69
C VAL A 201 5.59 -19.03 -1.24
N ASP A 202 5.02 -19.39 -0.08
CA ASP A 202 5.05 -20.75 0.43
C ASP A 202 4.37 -21.76 -0.48
N ASP A 203 3.28 -21.38 -1.15
CA ASP A 203 2.59 -22.29 -2.08
C ASP A 203 3.43 -22.47 -3.35
N VAL A 204 4.13 -21.44 -3.81
CA VAL A 204 5.12 -21.56 -4.89
C VAL A 204 6.31 -22.43 -4.46
N ARG A 205 6.85 -22.23 -3.26
CA ARG A 205 7.94 -23.07 -2.70
C ARG A 205 7.49 -24.53 -2.52
N LYS A 206 6.23 -24.79 -2.13
CA LYS A 206 5.67 -26.15 -2.06
C LYS A 206 5.59 -26.78 -3.45
N PHE A 207 5.17 -26.01 -4.46
CA PHE A 207 5.16 -26.48 -5.84
C PHE A 207 6.58 -26.81 -6.33
N GLU A 208 7.54 -25.88 -6.16
CA GLU A 208 8.94 -26.04 -6.55
C GLU A 208 9.63 -27.25 -5.88
N ARG A 209 9.23 -27.60 -4.65
CA ARG A 209 9.76 -28.79 -3.95
C ARG A 209 9.30 -30.12 -4.56
N ASN A 210 8.08 -30.16 -5.07
CA ASN A 210 7.44 -31.40 -5.52
C ASN A 210 7.50 -31.58 -7.04
N PHE A 211 7.58 -30.47 -7.77
CA PHE A 211 7.41 -30.43 -9.21
C PHE A 211 8.48 -29.57 -9.87
N SER A 212 8.85 -29.95 -11.09
CA SER A 212 9.72 -29.17 -11.95
C SER A 212 9.01 -28.92 -13.28
N THR A 213 9.08 -27.68 -13.75
CA THR A 213 8.58 -27.30 -15.07
C THR A 213 9.70 -27.49 -16.07
N LEU A 214 9.37 -27.73 -17.34
CA LEU A 214 10.40 -27.84 -18.37
C LEU A 214 11.26 -26.56 -18.46
N GLY A 215 10.66 -25.40 -18.21
CA GLY A 215 11.36 -24.13 -18.16
C GLY A 215 12.35 -24.03 -17.00
N SER A 216 11.97 -24.51 -15.80
CA SER A 216 12.88 -24.53 -14.64
C SER A 216 14.02 -25.51 -14.83
N LEU A 217 13.74 -26.70 -15.39
CA LEU A 217 14.77 -27.71 -15.69
C LEU A 217 15.80 -27.19 -16.70
N ARG A 218 15.37 -26.42 -17.70
CA ARG A 218 16.30 -25.82 -18.66
C ARG A 218 17.24 -24.81 -18.00
N ASP A 219 16.70 -23.93 -17.17
CA ASP A 219 17.50 -22.90 -16.51
C ASP A 219 18.49 -23.52 -15.49
N GLU A 220 18.07 -24.58 -14.80
CA GLU A 220 18.89 -25.26 -13.79
C GLU A 220 20.00 -26.12 -14.41
N PHE A 221 19.76 -26.75 -15.58
CA PHE A 221 20.68 -27.73 -16.18
C PHE A 221 21.26 -27.33 -17.56
N GLY A 222 20.89 -26.15 -18.07
CA GLY A 222 21.67 -25.29 -18.98
C GLY A 222 22.15 -25.79 -20.35
N GLN A 223 22.13 -27.09 -20.67
CA GLN A 223 22.91 -27.65 -21.79
C GLN A 223 22.10 -28.48 -22.80
N ILE A 224 20.78 -28.61 -22.65
CA ILE A 224 19.96 -29.51 -23.48
C ILE A 224 18.77 -28.74 -24.08
N SER A 225 18.58 -28.87 -25.40
CA SER A 225 17.48 -28.21 -26.13
C SER A 225 16.08 -28.77 -25.77
N HIS A 226 15.03 -27.97 -26.00
CA HIS A 226 13.63 -28.24 -25.58
C HIS A 226 13.08 -29.61 -26.02
N GLY A 227 13.33 -30.01 -27.28
CA GLY A 227 12.93 -31.33 -27.77
C GLY A 227 13.81 -32.47 -27.22
N GLY A 228 15.09 -32.17 -26.99
CA GLY A 228 16.06 -33.13 -26.47
C GLY A 228 15.78 -33.56 -25.04
N ILE A 229 15.39 -32.64 -24.14
CA ILE A 229 15.12 -32.98 -22.74
C ILE A 229 13.91 -33.92 -22.61
N CYS A 230 12.76 -33.56 -23.18
CA CYS A 230 11.55 -34.38 -23.07
C CYS A 230 11.73 -35.76 -23.70
N ALA A 231 12.39 -35.86 -24.85
CA ALA A 231 12.67 -37.14 -25.50
C ALA A 231 13.62 -38.00 -24.65
N LYS A 232 14.71 -37.42 -24.13
CA LYS A 232 15.68 -38.14 -23.29
C LYS A 232 15.08 -38.59 -21.95
N ILE A 233 14.26 -37.76 -21.30
CA ILE A 233 13.55 -38.13 -20.07
C ILE A 233 12.57 -39.29 -20.35
N ARG A 234 11.85 -39.24 -21.49
CA ARG A 234 10.92 -40.31 -21.89
C ARG A 234 11.61 -41.64 -22.17
N VAL A 235 12.79 -41.64 -22.78
CA VAL A 235 13.60 -42.85 -23.00
C VAL A 235 13.99 -43.53 -21.68
N LEU A 236 14.07 -42.77 -20.58
CA LEU A 236 14.30 -43.29 -19.23
C LEU A 236 13.02 -43.77 -18.54
N GLY A 237 11.89 -43.83 -19.25
CA GLY A 237 10.59 -44.28 -18.73
C GLY A 237 9.89 -43.25 -17.83
N ILE A 238 10.39 -42.01 -17.77
CA ILE A 238 9.80 -40.97 -16.95
C ILE A 238 8.81 -40.17 -17.79
N HIS A 239 7.55 -40.18 -17.34
CA HIS A 239 6.46 -39.48 -18.00
C HIS A 239 6.10 -38.20 -17.25
N PRO A 240 5.75 -37.12 -17.97
CA PRO A 240 5.25 -35.92 -17.34
C PRO A 240 3.89 -36.18 -16.69
N ILE A 241 3.64 -35.52 -15.57
CA ILE A 241 2.33 -35.51 -14.90
C ILE A 241 1.34 -34.76 -15.77
N TYR A 242 1.81 -33.68 -16.41
CA TYR A 242 1.02 -32.88 -17.32
C TYR A 242 1.81 -32.59 -18.59
N ALA A 243 1.25 -33.01 -19.73
CA ALA A 243 1.70 -32.67 -21.07
C ALA A 243 0.47 -32.49 -21.96
N LYS A 244 -0.01 -31.25 -22.08
CA LYS A 244 -1.12 -30.87 -22.95
C LYS A 244 -0.73 -29.66 -23.78
N ASP A 245 -1.23 -29.59 -25.01
CA ASP A 245 -0.98 -28.47 -25.91
C ASP A 245 -1.30 -27.12 -25.25
N GLY A 246 -0.32 -26.21 -25.34
CA GLY A 246 -0.39 -24.86 -24.79
C GLY A 246 -0.08 -24.73 -23.29
N ILE A 247 0.21 -25.83 -22.59
CA ILE A 247 0.63 -25.83 -21.17
C ILE A 247 2.09 -26.29 -21.09
N SER A 248 2.87 -25.69 -20.20
CA SER A 248 4.25 -26.10 -19.93
C SER A 248 4.26 -27.53 -19.36
N THR A 249 5.13 -28.38 -19.88
CA THR A 249 5.29 -29.75 -19.37
C THR A 249 5.79 -29.74 -17.93
N ILE A 250 5.15 -30.51 -17.06
CA ILE A 250 5.46 -30.60 -15.62
C ILE A 250 5.77 -32.05 -15.25
N TYR A 251 6.85 -32.23 -14.49
CA TYR A 251 7.31 -33.51 -13.96
C TYR A 251 7.32 -33.48 -12.44
N HIS A 252 7.30 -34.65 -11.80
CA HIS A 252 7.75 -34.76 -10.41
C HIS A 252 9.23 -34.38 -10.35
N ARG A 253 9.58 -33.53 -9.38
CA ARG A 253 10.94 -32.97 -9.28
C ARG A 253 11.99 -34.07 -9.14
N LYS A 254 11.75 -35.03 -8.23
CA LYS A 254 12.64 -36.17 -7.97
C LYS A 254 12.93 -36.99 -9.23
N ASP A 255 11.90 -37.25 -10.02
CA ASP A 255 12.02 -38.07 -11.23
C ASP A 255 12.79 -37.30 -12.32
N ALA A 256 12.47 -36.01 -12.51
CA ALA A 256 13.17 -35.17 -13.47
C ALA A 256 14.67 -35.01 -13.13
N GLU A 257 15.00 -34.74 -11.86
CA GLU A 257 16.40 -34.64 -11.40
C GLU A 257 17.15 -35.97 -11.60
N ARG A 258 16.53 -37.11 -11.28
CA ARG A 258 17.12 -38.43 -11.51
C ARG A 258 17.40 -38.68 -12.99
N ALA A 259 16.46 -38.35 -13.87
CA ALA A 259 16.67 -38.50 -15.30
C ALA A 259 17.81 -37.61 -15.81
N ILE A 260 17.84 -36.34 -15.39
CA ILE A 260 18.88 -35.41 -15.85
C ILE A 260 20.27 -35.85 -15.41
N ARG A 261 20.46 -36.24 -14.14
CA ARG A 261 21.74 -36.79 -13.67
C ARG A 261 22.19 -38.01 -14.47
N THR A 262 21.24 -38.88 -14.83
CA THR A 262 21.52 -40.06 -15.67
C THR A 262 21.95 -39.65 -17.08
N ILE A 263 21.33 -38.62 -17.65
CA ILE A 263 21.66 -38.08 -18.97
C ILE A 263 23.05 -37.42 -18.95
N GLU A 264 23.36 -36.64 -17.93
CA GLU A 264 24.66 -35.99 -17.76
C GLU A 264 25.79 -37.01 -17.58
N ALA A 265 25.60 -38.02 -16.72
CA ALA A 265 26.56 -39.11 -16.54
C ALA A 265 26.84 -39.88 -17.84
N LYS A 266 25.80 -40.14 -18.65
CA LYS A 266 25.96 -40.76 -19.97
C LYS A 266 26.71 -39.86 -20.97
N ASN A 267 26.50 -38.55 -20.93
CA ASN A 267 27.22 -37.61 -21.80
C ASN A 267 28.69 -37.43 -21.39
N MET A 268 29.03 -37.58 -20.10
CA MET A 268 30.42 -37.53 -19.62
C MET A 268 31.21 -38.80 -19.97
N ASN A 269 30.56 -39.95 -20.10
CA ASN A 269 31.20 -41.22 -20.47
C ASN A 269 31.46 -41.39 -21.98
N ILE A 270 31.14 -40.38 -22.79
CA ILE A 270 31.32 -40.37 -24.26
C ILE A 270 32.38 -39.34 -24.68
N ARG A 271 33.11 -38.75 -23.71
CA ARG A 271 34.26 -37.86 -23.98
C ARG A 271 35.58 -38.58 -23.75
#